data_AF-H2P236-F1
#
_entry.id   AF-H2P236-F1
#
_cell.length_a   1.000
_cell.length_b   1.000
_cell.length_c   1.000
_cell.angle_alpha   90.00
_cell.angle_beta   90.00
_cell.angle_gamma   90.00
#
_symmetry.space_group_name_H-M   'P 1'
#
loop_
_entity.id
_entity.type
_entity.pdbx_description
1 polymer ?
#
loop_
_entity_poly.entity_id
_entity_poly.type
_entity_poly.pdbx_seq_one_letter_code
_entity_poly.pdbx_strand_id
1 'polypeptide(L)'
;MQLCREVCDCLARLRAHALLRVMAPQTLLPVLVLCVLLLQAQGGYRDKMRMQRIKVCEKRPSIDLCIHHCSYFQKCETNKICCSAFCGNVCMSIL
;
A
#
# COMPACT_ATOMS: atom_id res chain seq x y z
N MET A 1 7.37 6.54 2.36
CA MET A 1 6.08 6.03 2.88
C MET A 1 6.05 4.50 3.01
N GLN A 2 6.63 3.73 2.07
CA GLN A 2 6.73 2.26 2.14
C GLN A 2 7.44 1.76 3.42
N LEU A 3 8.61 2.33 3.75
CA LEU A 3 9.44 1.95 4.89
C LEU A 3 8.71 2.13 6.24
N CYS A 4 7.82 3.13 6.34
CA CYS A 4 7.06 3.38 7.56
C CYS A 4 5.96 2.33 7.76
N ARG A 5 5.34 1.86 6.67
CA ARG A 5 4.28 0.84 6.73
C ARG A 5 4.85 -0.53 7.12
N GLU A 6 6.00 -0.92 6.58
CA GLU A 6 6.62 -2.20 6.92
C GLU A 6 7.17 -2.23 8.36
N VAL A 7 7.74 -1.12 8.83
CA VAL A 7 8.15 -0.98 10.24
C VAL A 7 6.94 -0.99 11.17
N CYS A 8 5.82 -0.34 10.79
CA CYS A 8 4.57 -0.37 11.57
C CYS A 8 3.98 -1.77 11.67
N ASP A 9 3.95 -2.54 10.58
CA ASP A 9 3.42 -3.91 10.57
C ASP A 9 4.32 -4.85 11.39
N CYS A 10 5.64 -4.68 11.33
CA CYS A 10 6.57 -5.40 12.20
C CYS A 10 6.35 -5.08 13.68
N LEU A 11 6.26 -3.80 14.05
CA LEU A 11 5.98 -3.39 15.42
C LEU A 11 4.60 -3.88 15.90
N ALA A 12 3.59 -3.88 15.04
CA ALA A 12 2.26 -4.39 15.38
C ALA A 12 2.27 -5.92 15.64
N ARG A 13 3.02 -6.68 14.85
CA ARG A 13 3.22 -8.13 15.08
C ARG A 13 4.05 -8.41 16.32
N LEU A 14 5.08 -7.61 16.60
CA LEU A 14 5.87 -7.72 17.82
C LEU A 14 5.04 -7.38 19.08
N ARG A 15 4.10 -6.43 18.98
CA ARG A 15 3.12 -6.10 20.03
C ARG A 15 2.16 -7.24 20.32
N ALA A 16 1.74 -8.00 19.31
CA ALA A 16 0.86 -9.17 19.49
C ALA A 16 1.54 -10.33 20.24
N HIS A 17 2.88 -10.40 20.22
CA HIS A 17 3.69 -11.42 20.91
C HIS A 17 4.18 -11.03 22.31
N ALA A 18 3.71 -9.91 22.87
CA ALA A 18 3.79 -9.55 24.29
C ALA A 18 5.12 -9.87 25.01
N LEU A 19 6.18 -9.08 24.79
CA LEU A 19 7.31 -8.95 25.74
C LEU A 19 7.99 -7.56 25.63
N LEU A 20 7.30 -6.48 25.99
CA LEU A 20 7.97 -5.17 26.13
C LEU A 20 7.30 -4.35 27.23
N ARG A 21 7.54 -4.73 28.49
CA ARG A 21 7.21 -3.88 29.64
C ARG A 21 8.37 -3.05 30.18
N VAL A 22 9.57 -3.14 29.60
CA VAL A 22 10.70 -2.26 29.97
C VAL A 22 11.54 -2.00 28.71
N MET A 23 11.30 -0.89 28.02
CA MET A 23 12.20 -0.45 26.94
C MET A 23 13.34 0.36 27.55
N ALA A 24 14.45 -0.31 27.84
CA ALA A 24 15.71 0.36 28.02
C ALA A 24 16.27 0.73 26.62
N PRO A 25 16.86 1.92 26.42
CA PRO A 25 17.34 2.36 25.10
C PRO A 25 18.36 1.40 24.47
N GLN A 26 19.05 0.59 25.29
CA GLN A 26 19.96 -0.46 24.83
C GLN A 26 19.31 -1.63 24.08
N THR A 27 17.98 -1.84 24.16
CA THR A 27 17.32 -2.96 23.46
C THR A 27 16.69 -2.57 22.12
N LEU A 28 16.65 -1.28 21.79
CA LEU A 28 16.10 -0.79 20.52
C LEU A 28 16.90 -1.28 19.30
N LEU A 29 18.23 -1.24 19.41
CA LEU A 29 19.15 -1.57 18.32
C LEU A 29 19.06 -3.06 17.91
N PRO A 30 19.12 -4.04 18.83
CA PRO A 30 18.95 -5.45 18.46
C PRO A 30 17.54 -5.78 17.93
N VAL A 31 16.50 -5.11 18.44
CA VAL A 31 15.14 -5.25 17.90
C VAL A 31 15.06 -4.73 16.47
N LEU A 32 15.69 -3.58 16.19
CA LEU A 32 15.72 -3.00 14.85
C LEU A 32 16.44 -3.93 13.85
N VAL A 33 17.60 -4.48 14.26
CA VAL A 33 18.36 -5.44 13.45
C VAL A 33 17.54 -6.70 13.19
N LEU A 34 16.87 -7.24 14.21
CA LEU A 34 15.99 -8.40 14.05
C LEU A 34 14.84 -8.12 13.09
N CYS A 35 14.20 -6.95 13.17
CA CYS A 35 13.16 -6.53 12.24
C CYS A 35 13.69 -6.49 10.79
N VAL A 36 14.89 -5.93 10.56
CA VAL A 36 15.51 -5.89 9.23
C VAL A 36 15.81 -7.30 8.71
N LEU A 37 16.31 -8.22 9.54
CA LEU A 37 16.55 -9.62 9.16
C LEU A 37 15.25 -10.35 8.83
N LEU A 38 14.19 -10.14 9.62
CA LEU A 38 12.88 -10.73 9.37
C LEU A 38 12.21 -10.14 8.12
N LEU A 39 12.37 -8.84 7.83
CA LEU A 39 11.93 -8.22 6.58
C LEU A 39 12.59 -8.87 5.37
N GLN A 40 13.89 -9.17 5.46
CA GLN A 40 14.62 -9.83 4.35
C GLN A 40 14.15 -11.26 4.11
N ALA A 41 13.78 -12.00 5.17
CA ALA A 41 13.18 -13.34 5.04
C ALA A 41 11.72 -13.29 4.57
N GLN A 42 11.00 -12.18 4.84
CA GLN A 42 9.74 -11.82 4.20
C GLN A 42 9.98 -11.17 2.83
N GLY A 43 10.87 -11.76 2.01
CA GLY A 43 10.81 -11.68 0.55
C GLY A 43 9.50 -12.32 0.07
N GLY A 44 8.39 -11.75 0.53
CA GLY A 44 7.05 -12.10 0.20
C GLY A 44 6.98 -12.04 -1.29
N TYR A 45 6.55 -13.17 -1.86
CA TYR A 45 6.02 -13.28 -3.20
C TYR A 45 5.50 -11.90 -3.60
N ARG A 46 6.31 -11.17 -4.39
CA ARG A 46 5.82 -10.00 -5.12
C ARG A 46 4.81 -10.66 -6.02
N ASP A 47 3.58 -10.77 -5.51
CA ASP A 47 2.40 -11.07 -6.28
C ASP A 47 2.64 -10.28 -7.53
N LYS A 48 2.89 -10.99 -8.63
CA LYS A 48 3.20 -10.41 -9.92
C LYS A 48 1.96 -9.63 -10.19
N MET A 49 2.02 -8.40 -9.72
CA MET A 49 0.87 -7.61 -9.36
C MET A 49 0.08 -7.72 -10.61
N ARG A 50 -1.10 -8.31 -10.49
CA ARG A 50 -2.04 -8.35 -11.59
C ARG A 50 -2.17 -6.89 -11.92
N MET A 51 -1.32 -6.43 -12.83
CA MET A 51 -1.36 -5.15 -13.49
C MET A 51 -2.57 -5.46 -14.34
N GLN A 52 -3.75 -5.43 -13.69
CA GLN A 52 -5.04 -5.35 -14.32
C GLN A 52 -4.77 -4.21 -15.26
N ARG A 53 -4.52 -4.54 -16.53
CA ARG A 53 -4.00 -3.58 -17.49
C ARG A 53 -4.99 -2.45 -17.42
N ILE A 54 -4.61 -1.36 -16.76
CA ILE A 54 -5.54 -0.28 -16.48
C ILE A 54 -5.89 0.20 -17.87
N LYS A 55 -7.13 -0.08 -18.29
CA LYS A 55 -7.56 0.24 -19.63
C LYS A 55 -7.67 1.76 -19.72
N VAL A 56 -7.51 2.30 -20.92
CA VAL A 56 -7.83 3.70 -21.17
C VAL A 56 -9.32 3.88 -20.94
N CYS A 57 -9.71 4.99 -20.32
CA CYS A 57 -11.12 5.34 -20.14
C CYS A 57 -11.79 5.46 -21.52
N GLU A 58 -12.96 4.82 -21.69
CA GLU A 58 -13.69 4.83 -22.97
C GLU A 58 -14.12 6.24 -23.38
N LYS A 59 -14.50 7.06 -22.39
CA LYS A 59 -14.81 8.47 -22.56
C LYS A 59 -13.73 9.31 -21.89
N ARG A 60 -13.46 10.49 -22.45
CA ARG A 60 -12.58 11.47 -21.81
C ARG A 60 -13.29 11.98 -20.54
N PRO A 61 -12.69 11.82 -19.34
CA PRO A 61 -13.28 12.38 -18.13
C PRO A 61 -13.27 13.91 -18.20
N SER A 62 -14.27 14.52 -17.57
CA SER A 62 -14.25 15.96 -17.30
C SER A 62 -13.14 16.30 -16.31
N ILE A 63 -12.73 17.57 -16.28
CA ILE A 63 -11.59 18.01 -15.46
C ILE A 63 -11.88 17.83 -13.96
N ASP A 64 -13.14 17.97 -13.53
CA ASP A 64 -13.57 17.73 -12.14
C ASP A 64 -13.32 16.29 -11.69
N LEU A 65 -13.44 15.30 -12.58
CA LEU A 65 -13.14 13.90 -12.27
C LEU A 65 -11.65 13.64 -12.03
N CYS A 66 -10.77 14.54 -12.43
CA CYS A 66 -9.33 14.38 -12.19
C CYS A 66 -8.96 14.44 -10.70
N ILE A 67 -9.83 14.90 -9.81
CA ILE A 67 -9.57 14.83 -8.35
C ILE A 67 -9.76 13.42 -7.78
N HIS A 68 -10.48 12.55 -8.50
CA HIS A 68 -10.85 11.22 -8.05
C HIS A 68 -9.87 10.16 -8.56
N HIS A 69 -8.62 10.28 -8.12
CA HIS A 69 -7.56 9.35 -8.51
C HIS A 69 -7.74 7.95 -7.93
N CYS A 70 -7.28 6.97 -8.70
CA CYS A 70 -7.19 5.58 -8.26
C CYS A 70 -5.79 5.02 -8.47
N SER A 71 -5.44 4.05 -7.62
CA SER A 71 -4.21 3.27 -7.73
C SER A 71 -4.45 1.87 -7.21
N TYR A 72 -3.41 1.05 -7.20
CA TYR A 72 -3.49 -0.26 -6.57
C TYR A 72 -3.90 -0.21 -5.09
N PHE A 73 -3.42 0.81 -4.36
CA PHE A 73 -3.71 0.98 -2.94
C PHE A 73 -5.00 1.77 -2.69
N GLN A 74 -5.38 2.63 -3.64
CA GLN A 74 -6.56 3.49 -3.55
C GLN A 74 -7.60 3.04 -4.58
N LYS A 75 -8.50 2.16 -4.14
CA LYS A 75 -9.55 1.58 -4.98
C LYS A 75 -10.71 2.55 -5.15
N CYS A 76 -11.42 2.42 -6.26
CA CYS A 76 -12.67 3.13 -6.50
C CYS A 76 -13.79 2.59 -5.62
N GLU A 77 -14.79 3.44 -5.41
CA GLU A 77 -16.06 3.07 -4.80
C GLU A 77 -16.82 2.05 -5.67
N THR A 78 -17.84 1.42 -5.09
CA THR A 78 -18.74 0.50 -5.80
C THR A 78 -19.30 1.14 -7.07
N ASN A 79 -19.44 0.34 -8.15
CA ASN A 79 -19.93 0.78 -9.47
C ASN A 79 -19.03 1.77 -10.23
N LYS A 80 -17.77 1.94 -9.82
CA LYS A 80 -16.77 2.71 -10.53
C LYS A 80 -15.59 1.84 -10.95
N ILE A 81 -15.03 2.16 -12.11
CA ILE A 81 -13.86 1.52 -12.71
C ILE A 81 -12.66 2.46 -12.61
N CYS A 82 -11.50 1.90 -12.27
CA CYS A 82 -10.23 2.59 -12.41
C CYS A 82 -9.71 2.45 -13.86
N CYS A 83 -9.60 3.57 -14.57
CA CYS A 83 -9.11 3.63 -15.95
C CYS A 83 -8.09 4.76 -16.12
N SER A 84 -7.27 4.70 -17.16
CA SER A 84 -6.22 5.67 -17.46
C SER A 84 -6.75 6.80 -18.35
N ALA A 85 -6.44 8.05 -17.99
CA ALA A 85 -6.85 9.27 -18.68
C ALA A 85 -5.70 10.29 -18.77
N PHE A 86 -5.97 11.46 -19.39
CA PHE A 86 -4.97 12.51 -19.60
C PHE A 86 -4.36 13.07 -18.30
N CYS A 87 -5.10 13.00 -17.19
CA CYS A 87 -4.65 13.43 -15.87
C CYS A 87 -4.17 12.27 -14.98
N GLY A 88 -3.96 11.07 -15.55
CA GLY A 88 -3.58 9.87 -14.82
C GLY A 88 -4.75 8.89 -14.63
N ASN A 89 -4.62 7.98 -13.67
CA ASN A 89 -5.66 7.00 -13.39
C ASN A 89 -6.76 7.61 -12.52
N VAL A 90 -8.01 7.47 -12.94
CA VAL A 90 -9.18 8.06 -12.27
C VAL A 90 -10.32 7.05 -12.16
N CYS A 91 -11.20 7.27 -11.17
CA CYS A 91 -12.43 6.50 -11.02
C CYS A 91 -13.53 7.05 -11.92
N MET A 92 -14.04 6.22 -12.82
CA MET A 92 -15.13 6.55 -13.73
C MET A 92 -16.34 5.65 -13.47
N SER A 93 -17.55 6.17 -13.60
CA SER A 93 -18.77 5.37 -13.49
C SER A 93 -18.82 4.32 -14.61
N ILE A 94 -19.37 3.14 -14.31
CA ILE A 94 -19.56 2.05 -15.28
C ILE A 94 -20.76 2.33 -16.23
N LEU A 95 -21.58 3.35 -15.94
CA LEU A 95 -22.80 3.74 -16.67
C LEU A 95 -22.55 4.81 -17.74
#